data_AF-A0A9P9JZ30-F1
#
_entry.id   AF-A0A9P9JZ30-F1
#
_cell.length_a   1.000
_cell.length_b   1.000
_cell.length_c   1.000
_cell.angle_alpha   90.00
_cell.angle_beta   90.00
_cell.angle_gamma   90.00
#
_symmetry.space_group_name_H-M   'P 1'
#
loop_
_entity.id
_entity.type
_entity.pdbx_description
1 polymer ?
#
loop_
_entity_poly.entity_id
_entity_poly.type
_entity_poly.pdbx_seq_one_letter_code
_entity_poly.pdbx_strand_id
1 'polypeptide(L)'
;MDRLVFDPLLTKPDALVLENLAADIRAETTEEKHQGLTKRVANGHSNRESPANGSAGHSDDGTIAKLSALNDPKDPNFEPTVFNGTELSQLKLPHLLDQWVLQPYIRVARSIVRVETDVVMVTHLLLYFTTSVPSAALLFYRFWWIHALVHCLVQISYVGTYTLMMHQHIHVRGILSKKFVIFDTLFPYVLDPLMGHSWNSYFYHHVKHHHVEGNGPNDLSSTIRYQRDNIWHFLHYVGRFYFFIWFDLPSYFIRTGKLGLALKAAFWELSYYATLVLLYRFNPSATFVVFLMPLLLLRAGLMVGNWGQHAFVDHEEPDSDYRSSITLIDVASNRHCFNDGYHTSHHLNPLRHWREHPVSFLRGKEKYASQHALVFHNIDYIMITVRLMMKDYRTLAECMVPIGDQISMTLEDRMALLESHVQQFTEEEIWEKFGKETSTTSL
;
A
#
# COMPACT_ATOMS: atom_id res chain seq x y z
N MET A 1 -1.87 5.52 -28.43
CA MET A 1 -1.53 6.78 -27.71
C MET A 1 -2.18 6.63 -26.35
N ASP A 2 -1.44 6.01 -25.45
CA ASP A 2 -1.93 5.62 -24.14
C ASP A 2 -2.17 6.89 -23.35
N ARG A 3 -3.44 7.19 -23.08
CA ARG A 3 -3.81 8.35 -22.29
C ARG A 3 -3.77 7.91 -20.85
N LEU A 4 -2.75 8.39 -20.14
CA LEU A 4 -2.81 8.47 -18.69
C LEU A 4 -4.13 9.14 -18.29
N VAL A 5 -4.87 8.47 -17.43
CA VAL A 5 -6.13 8.95 -16.87
C VAL A 5 -5.79 9.79 -15.65
N PHE A 6 -6.40 10.97 -15.55
CA PHE A 6 -6.27 11.86 -14.40
C PHE A 6 -7.62 11.92 -13.71
N ASP A 7 -7.78 11.22 -12.57
CA ASP A 7 -9.01 11.29 -11.81
C ASP A 7 -9.23 12.71 -11.25
N PRO A 8 -10.45 13.28 -11.32
CA PRO A 8 -10.74 14.60 -10.76
C PRO A 8 -10.51 14.71 -9.24
N LEU A 9 -10.40 13.58 -8.54
CA LEU A 9 -10.13 13.46 -7.11
C LEU A 9 -8.69 13.01 -6.81
N LEU A 10 -7.76 13.15 -7.77
CA LEU A 10 -6.33 13.00 -7.55
C LEU A 10 -5.87 13.77 -6.29
N THR A 11 -5.02 13.14 -5.49
CA THR A 11 -4.28 13.87 -4.46
C THR A 11 -3.29 14.81 -5.15
N LYS A 12 -2.94 15.93 -4.51
CA LYS A 12 -1.92 16.83 -5.10
C LYS A 12 -0.59 16.11 -5.37
N PRO A 13 -0.08 15.24 -4.47
CA PRO A 13 1.14 14.50 -4.76
C PRO A 13 1.03 13.59 -5.98
N ASP A 14 -0.05 12.82 -6.10
CA ASP A 14 -0.24 11.89 -7.23
C ASP A 14 -0.38 12.67 -8.55
N ALA A 15 -1.09 13.80 -8.55
CA ALA A 15 -1.22 14.65 -9.74
C ALA A 15 0.15 15.13 -10.22
N LEU A 16 0.99 15.62 -9.30
CA LEU A 16 2.34 16.09 -9.61
C LEU A 16 3.25 14.98 -10.16
N VAL A 17 3.18 13.78 -9.58
CA VAL A 17 3.94 12.61 -10.06
C VAL A 17 3.44 12.17 -11.43
N LEU A 18 2.12 12.06 -11.62
CA LEU A 18 1.54 11.58 -12.87
C LEU A 18 1.76 12.58 -14.02
N GLU A 19 1.68 13.89 -13.75
CA GLU A 19 2.04 14.94 -14.72
C GLU A 19 3.51 14.87 -15.13
N ASN A 20 4.41 14.56 -14.18
CA ASN A 20 5.83 14.39 -14.43
C ASN A 20 6.08 13.16 -15.33
N LEU A 21 5.51 12.00 -15.01
CA LEU A 21 5.60 10.79 -15.85
C LEU A 21 4.99 11.02 -17.24
N ALA A 22 3.86 11.74 -17.32
CA ALA A 22 3.25 12.11 -18.59
C ALA A 22 4.17 12.99 -19.45
N ALA A 23 5.01 13.83 -18.83
CA ALA A 23 5.98 14.64 -19.54
C ALA A 23 7.10 13.79 -20.16
N ASP A 24 7.60 12.80 -19.43
CA ASP A 24 8.62 11.86 -19.92
C ASP A 24 8.12 11.09 -21.16
N ILE A 25 6.91 10.53 -21.08
CA ILE A 25 6.28 9.80 -22.20
C ILE A 25 6.14 10.70 -23.43
N ARG A 26 5.75 11.97 -23.24
CA ARG A 26 5.62 12.94 -24.35
C ARG A 26 6.97 13.30 -24.97
N ALA A 27 8.01 13.45 -24.15
CA ALA A 27 9.36 13.77 -24.62
C ALA A 27 9.89 12.64 -25.51
N GLU A 28 9.87 11.41 -25.02
CA GLU A 28 10.37 10.23 -25.73
C GLU A 28 9.59 10.00 -27.05
N THR A 29 8.25 10.05 -27.00
CA THR A 29 7.41 9.89 -28.20
C THR A 29 7.68 10.96 -29.25
N THR A 30 8.07 12.17 -28.84
CA THR A 30 8.40 13.28 -29.74
C THR A 30 9.78 13.08 -30.37
N GLU A 31 10.75 12.62 -29.58
CA GLU A 31 12.09 12.27 -30.06
C GLU A 31 12.05 11.11 -31.06
N GLU A 32 11.30 10.03 -30.78
CA GLU A 32 11.11 8.92 -31.72
C GLU A 32 10.50 9.38 -33.05
N LYS A 33 9.50 10.27 -33.01
CA LYS A 33 8.91 10.85 -34.22
C LYS A 33 9.92 11.68 -35.00
N HIS A 34 10.72 12.49 -34.32
CA HIS A 34 11.76 13.29 -34.96
C HIS A 34 12.86 12.42 -35.58
N GLN A 35 13.31 11.36 -34.90
CA GLN A 35 14.28 10.40 -35.41
C GLN A 35 13.73 9.56 -36.57
N GLY A 36 12.44 9.19 -36.51
CA GLY A 36 11.74 8.50 -37.60
C GLY A 36 11.58 9.37 -38.86
N LEU A 37 11.35 10.69 -38.68
CA LEU A 37 11.32 11.65 -39.78
C LEU A 37 12.71 11.92 -40.36
N THR A 38 13.75 12.07 -39.54
CA THR A 38 15.13 12.30 -40.03
C THR A 38 15.70 11.06 -40.72
N LYS A 39 15.42 9.84 -40.26
CA LYS A 39 15.77 8.60 -40.98
C LYS A 39 15.05 8.45 -42.33
N ARG A 40 13.84 9.01 -42.48
CA ARG A 40 13.13 9.06 -43.78
C ARG A 40 13.70 10.10 -44.76
N VAL A 41 14.40 11.12 -44.25
CA VAL A 41 15.02 12.18 -45.06
C VAL A 41 16.50 11.88 -45.36
N ALA A 42 17.19 11.14 -44.49
CA ALA A 42 18.61 10.83 -44.61
C ALA A 42 18.86 9.40 -45.11
N ASN A 43 18.51 9.13 -46.36
CA ASN A 43 19.19 8.09 -47.15
C ASN A 43 20.48 8.71 -47.71
N GLY A 44 21.48 8.88 -46.85
CA GLY A 44 22.77 9.49 -47.20
C GLY A 44 23.62 9.82 -45.97
N HIS A 45 24.52 8.89 -45.65
CA HIS A 45 25.74 9.03 -44.82
C HIS A 45 25.80 10.16 -43.77
N SER A 46 25.92 9.79 -42.48
CA SER A 46 27.17 9.93 -41.71
C SER A 46 26.95 9.74 -40.21
N ASN A 47 28.02 9.25 -39.56
CA ASN A 47 28.21 9.11 -38.12
C ASN A 47 27.84 10.39 -37.34
N ARG A 48 27.17 10.25 -36.19
CA ARG A 48 27.41 11.14 -35.04
C ARG A 48 26.87 10.60 -33.72
N GLU A 49 27.65 10.93 -32.70
CA GLU A 49 27.56 10.59 -31.27
C GLU A 49 26.24 11.02 -30.62
N SER A 50 25.80 10.23 -29.64
CA SER A 50 24.63 10.47 -28.79
C SER A 50 24.82 11.72 -27.92
N PRO A 51 23.88 12.69 -27.92
CA PRO A 51 23.86 13.73 -26.91
C PRO A 51 23.19 13.20 -25.64
N ALA A 52 23.81 13.50 -24.51
CA ALA A 52 23.40 13.10 -23.17
C ALA A 52 22.12 13.80 -22.68
N ASN A 53 21.33 13.04 -21.92
CA ASN A 53 20.22 13.39 -21.02
C ASN A 53 20.36 14.76 -20.31
N GLY A 54 19.77 15.82 -20.88
CA GLY A 54 19.79 17.16 -20.26
C GLY A 54 18.42 17.76 -19.88
N SER A 55 17.30 17.22 -20.39
CA SER A 55 15.98 17.85 -20.24
C SER A 55 15.10 17.23 -19.14
N ALA A 56 15.23 15.93 -18.87
CA ALA A 56 14.40 15.24 -17.88
C ALA A 56 14.69 15.67 -16.43
N GLY A 57 15.98 15.84 -16.07
CA GLY A 57 16.39 16.16 -14.69
C GLY A 57 15.84 17.48 -14.14
N HIS A 58 15.65 18.51 -14.99
CA HIS A 58 15.13 19.80 -14.55
C HIS A 58 13.62 19.78 -14.22
N SER A 59 12.85 18.91 -14.87
CA SER A 59 11.41 18.72 -14.59
C SER A 59 11.22 18.02 -13.24
N ASP A 60 12.09 17.05 -12.95
CA ASP A 60 12.03 16.23 -11.74
C ASP A 60 12.36 17.03 -10.49
N ASP A 61 13.46 17.79 -10.51
CA ASP A 61 13.88 18.62 -9.38
C ASP A 61 12.80 19.61 -8.95
N GLY A 62 12.11 20.22 -9.93
CA GLY A 62 11.01 21.15 -9.67
C GLY A 62 9.82 20.48 -8.98
N THR A 63 9.45 19.27 -9.42
CA THR A 63 8.36 18.49 -8.81
C THR A 63 8.75 17.98 -7.42
N ILE A 64 9.97 17.48 -7.26
CA ILE A 64 10.54 17.03 -5.98
C ILE A 64 10.54 18.19 -4.97
N ALA A 65 10.94 19.39 -5.38
CA ALA A 65 10.93 20.58 -4.52
C ALA A 65 9.51 20.94 -4.05
N LYS A 66 8.52 20.93 -4.96
CA LYS A 66 7.10 21.18 -4.60
C LYS A 66 6.57 20.15 -3.61
N LEU A 67 6.79 18.86 -3.86
CA LEU A 67 6.36 17.79 -2.97
C LEU A 67 7.03 17.91 -1.58
N SER A 68 8.33 18.20 -1.55
CA SER A 68 9.08 18.39 -0.31
C SER A 68 8.54 19.58 0.49
N ALA A 69 8.22 20.69 -0.20
CA ALA A 69 7.66 21.90 0.41
C ALA A 69 6.30 21.64 1.08
N LEU A 70 5.45 20.78 0.50
CA LEU A 70 4.18 20.39 1.13
C LEU A 70 4.38 19.67 2.47
N ASN A 71 5.52 19.01 2.67
CA ASN A 71 5.83 18.17 3.83
C ASN A 71 6.64 18.89 4.92
N ASP A 72 7.32 20.01 4.61
CA ASP A 72 8.17 20.74 5.57
C ASP A 72 7.37 21.81 6.35
N PRO A 73 7.16 21.67 7.67
CA PRO A 73 6.41 22.65 8.49
C PRO A 73 6.98 24.07 8.50
N LYS A 74 8.22 24.26 8.01
CA LYS A 74 8.89 25.56 7.91
C LYS A 74 8.71 26.22 6.54
N ASP A 75 8.25 25.47 5.53
CA ASP A 75 8.02 26.00 4.20
C ASP A 75 6.68 26.77 4.14
N PRO A 76 6.60 27.92 3.45
CA PRO A 76 5.34 28.64 3.26
C PRO A 76 4.22 27.83 2.59
N ASN A 77 4.56 26.79 1.82
CA ASN A 77 3.62 25.92 1.12
C ASN A 77 3.24 24.68 1.93
N PHE A 78 3.69 24.55 3.18
CA PHE A 78 3.33 23.45 4.05
C PHE A 78 1.82 23.25 4.14
N GLU A 79 1.37 22.02 3.90
CA GLU A 79 -0.05 21.67 3.98
C GLU A 79 -0.21 20.37 4.77
N PRO A 80 -0.71 20.40 6.02
CA PRO A 80 -0.99 19.19 6.77
C PRO A 80 -2.21 18.48 6.17
N THR A 81 -2.19 17.15 6.16
CA THR A 81 -3.34 16.35 5.75
C THR A 81 -4.31 16.32 6.91
N VAL A 82 -5.53 16.84 6.71
CA VAL A 82 -6.56 16.92 7.76
C VAL A 82 -7.68 15.90 7.54
N PHE A 83 -8.04 15.70 6.27
CA PHE A 83 -9.09 14.81 5.82
C PHE A 83 -8.58 13.97 4.66
N ASN A 84 -9.01 12.71 4.55
CA ASN A 84 -8.72 11.88 3.38
C ASN A 84 -9.61 12.25 2.18
N GLY A 85 -10.78 12.85 2.42
CA GLY A 85 -11.76 13.14 1.37
C GLY A 85 -11.54 14.46 0.63
N THR A 86 -10.73 15.39 1.14
CA THR A 86 -10.55 16.73 0.55
C THR A 86 -9.24 17.35 1.00
N GLU A 87 -8.49 17.94 0.06
CA GLU A 87 -7.28 18.69 0.36
C GLU A 87 -7.62 20.00 1.10
N LEU A 88 -6.79 20.42 2.05
CA LEU A 88 -7.08 21.57 2.90
C LEU A 88 -7.28 22.86 2.07
N SER A 89 -6.43 23.06 1.08
CA SER A 89 -6.48 24.16 0.11
C SER A 89 -7.71 24.16 -0.81
N GLN A 90 -8.38 23.01 -0.98
CA GLN A 90 -9.61 22.91 -1.78
C GLN A 90 -10.87 23.07 -0.91
N LEU A 91 -10.72 23.10 0.42
CA LEU A 91 -11.83 23.19 1.34
C LEU A 91 -12.46 24.60 1.29
N LYS A 92 -13.72 24.66 0.85
CA LYS A 92 -14.51 25.90 0.83
C LYS A 92 -15.32 26.00 2.12
N LEU A 93 -14.76 26.66 3.13
CA LEU A 93 -15.40 26.84 4.43
C LEU A 93 -15.71 28.33 4.69
N PRO A 94 -16.87 28.68 5.29
CA PRO A 94 -17.13 30.05 5.74
C PRO A 94 -16.01 30.58 6.63
N HIS A 95 -15.61 31.84 6.44
CA HIS A 95 -14.45 32.43 7.13
C HIS A 95 -14.48 32.28 8.65
N LEU A 96 -15.66 32.41 9.26
CA LEU A 96 -15.83 32.22 10.70
C LEU A 96 -15.53 30.79 11.16
N LEU A 97 -15.94 29.78 10.38
CA LEU A 97 -15.67 28.38 10.71
C LEU A 97 -14.20 28.02 10.47
N ASP A 98 -13.58 28.57 9.42
CA ASP A 98 -12.15 28.39 9.20
C ASP A 98 -11.32 28.97 10.36
N GLN A 99 -11.55 30.25 10.67
CA GLN A 99 -10.79 30.98 11.69
C GLN A 99 -10.99 30.44 13.11
N TRP A 100 -12.23 30.08 13.47
CA TRP A 100 -12.58 29.76 14.86
C TRP A 100 -12.73 28.26 15.15
N VAL A 101 -12.81 27.40 14.12
CA VAL A 101 -12.95 25.95 14.30
C VAL A 101 -11.78 25.20 13.67
N LEU A 102 -11.58 25.35 12.36
CA LEU A 102 -10.61 24.53 11.63
C LEU A 102 -9.16 24.88 11.99
N GLN A 103 -8.77 26.15 11.94
CA GLN A 103 -7.39 26.57 12.24
C GLN A 103 -6.99 26.29 13.69
N PRO A 104 -7.84 26.55 14.72
CA PRO A 104 -7.56 26.11 16.08
C PRO A 104 -7.41 24.59 16.20
N TYR A 105 -8.28 23.81 15.55
CA TYR A 105 -8.18 22.35 15.54
C TYR A 105 -6.85 21.88 14.94
N ILE A 106 -6.48 22.37 13.75
CA ILE A 106 -5.22 22.01 13.08
C ILE A 106 -4.02 22.32 13.97
N ARG A 107 -3.97 23.50 14.60
CA ARG A 107 -2.87 23.87 15.52
C ARG A 107 -2.76 22.91 16.69
N VAL A 108 -3.87 22.53 17.31
CA VAL A 108 -3.88 21.59 18.42
C VAL A 108 -3.47 20.19 17.93
N ALA A 109 -4.08 19.69 16.86
CA ALA A 109 -3.82 18.37 16.33
C ALA A 109 -2.36 18.20 15.88
N ARG A 110 -1.75 19.22 15.24
CA ARG A 110 -0.31 19.25 14.90
C ARG A 110 0.59 19.04 16.12
N SER A 111 0.19 19.54 17.29
CA SER A 111 0.94 19.34 18.53
C SER A 111 0.76 17.95 19.16
N ILE A 112 -0.25 17.20 18.73
CA ILE A 112 -0.59 15.87 19.22
C ILE A 112 0.11 14.80 18.38
N VAL A 113 0.09 14.93 17.06
CA VAL A 113 0.68 13.96 16.10
C VAL A 113 2.20 13.91 16.21
N ARG A 114 2.79 12.79 15.78
CA ARG A 114 4.25 12.61 15.75
C ARG A 114 4.91 13.43 14.66
N VAL A 115 4.30 13.47 13.47
CA VAL A 115 4.75 14.24 12.31
C VAL A 115 3.67 15.27 12.01
N GLU A 116 4.03 16.55 11.89
CA GLU A 116 3.05 17.64 11.81
C GLU A 116 2.13 17.59 10.58
N THR A 117 2.53 16.83 9.56
CA THR A 117 1.71 16.55 8.38
C THR A 117 0.50 15.67 8.67
N ASP A 118 0.49 14.91 9.77
CA ASP A 118 -0.43 13.79 10.03
C ASP A 118 -1.68 14.16 10.84
N VAL A 119 -2.17 15.40 10.75
CA VAL A 119 -3.39 15.84 11.47
C VAL A 119 -4.56 14.86 11.28
N VAL A 120 -4.64 14.26 10.10
CA VAL A 120 -5.61 13.23 9.72
C VAL A 120 -5.62 12.00 10.62
N MET A 121 -4.50 11.65 11.24
CA MET A 121 -4.42 10.54 12.18
C MET A 121 -5.23 10.83 13.44
N VAL A 122 -5.13 12.06 13.98
CA VAL A 122 -5.97 12.53 15.10
C VAL A 122 -7.43 12.62 14.68
N THR A 123 -7.72 13.11 13.47
CA THR A 123 -9.09 13.16 12.94
C THR A 123 -9.74 11.78 12.96
N HIS A 124 -9.06 10.76 12.45
CA HIS A 124 -9.56 9.39 12.41
C HIS A 124 -9.69 8.77 13.81
N LEU A 125 -8.71 8.98 14.70
CA LEU A 125 -8.84 8.52 16.09
C LEU A 125 -10.07 9.12 16.77
N LEU A 126 -10.31 10.43 16.62
CA LEU A 126 -11.51 11.07 17.14
C LEU A 126 -12.78 10.45 16.56
N LEU A 127 -12.83 10.21 15.25
CA LEU A 127 -13.96 9.53 14.60
C LEU A 127 -14.19 8.14 15.21
N TYR A 128 -13.17 7.29 15.27
CA TYR A 128 -13.31 5.91 15.76
C TYR A 128 -13.76 5.86 17.23
N PHE A 129 -13.21 6.70 18.09
CA PHE A 129 -13.58 6.75 19.50
C PHE A 129 -14.95 7.39 19.75
N THR A 130 -15.41 8.28 18.88
CA THR A 130 -16.72 8.94 19.02
C THR A 130 -17.86 8.24 18.27
N THR A 131 -17.54 7.36 17.32
CA THR A 131 -18.55 6.60 16.57
C THR A 131 -18.43 5.10 16.78
N SER A 132 -17.31 4.46 16.43
CA SER A 132 -17.18 3.00 16.42
C SER A 132 -17.25 2.39 17.82
N VAL A 133 -16.53 2.97 18.79
CA VAL A 133 -16.50 2.48 20.18
C VAL A 133 -17.88 2.57 20.86
N PRO A 134 -18.55 3.74 20.92
CA PRO A 134 -19.87 3.82 21.54
C PRO A 134 -20.92 3.02 20.77
N SER A 135 -20.81 2.93 19.43
CA SER A 135 -21.69 2.08 18.63
C SER A 135 -21.56 0.60 19.01
N ALA A 136 -20.33 0.11 19.17
CA ALA A 136 -20.09 -1.27 19.62
C ALA A 136 -20.67 -1.50 21.03
N ALA A 137 -20.40 -0.60 21.97
CA ALA A 137 -20.94 -0.70 23.33
C ALA A 137 -22.48 -0.72 23.34
N LEU A 138 -23.12 0.12 22.53
CA LEU A 138 -24.58 0.18 22.41
C LEU A 138 -25.15 -1.11 21.79
N LEU A 139 -24.48 -1.75 20.83
CA LEU A 139 -24.90 -3.05 20.28
C LEU A 139 -24.86 -4.17 21.34
N PHE A 140 -23.86 -4.13 22.23
CA PHE A 140 -23.76 -5.08 23.35
C PHE A 140 -24.80 -4.81 24.44
N TYR A 141 -25.11 -3.53 24.71
CA TYR A 141 -26.14 -3.13 25.67
C TYR A 141 -27.55 -3.44 25.17
N ARG A 142 -27.85 -3.08 23.91
CA ARG A 142 -29.15 -3.28 23.27
C ARG A 142 -28.97 -3.52 21.78
N PHE A 143 -28.97 -4.79 21.40
CA PHE A 143 -28.82 -5.17 20.00
C PHE A 143 -30.05 -4.77 19.16
N TRP A 144 -29.82 -4.13 18.02
CA TRP A 144 -30.84 -3.79 17.03
C TRP A 144 -30.27 -3.87 15.62
N TRP A 145 -30.96 -4.60 14.73
CA TRP A 145 -30.42 -4.93 13.40
C TRP A 145 -30.15 -3.71 12.50
N ILE A 146 -30.95 -2.66 12.58
CA ILE A 146 -30.70 -1.44 11.78
C ILE A 146 -29.44 -0.74 12.28
N HIS A 147 -29.25 -0.64 13.60
CA HIS A 147 -28.01 -0.12 14.17
C HIS A 147 -26.83 -1.02 13.84
N ALA A 148 -26.98 -2.34 13.87
CA ALA A 148 -25.96 -3.29 13.45
C ALA A 148 -25.54 -3.07 12.00
N LEU A 149 -26.50 -2.91 11.08
CA LEU A 149 -26.22 -2.63 9.66
C LEU A 149 -25.47 -1.30 9.49
N VAL A 150 -25.93 -0.23 10.15
CA VAL A 150 -25.25 1.08 10.10
C VAL A 150 -23.83 0.97 10.69
N HIS A 151 -23.65 0.24 11.79
CA HIS A 151 -22.34 -0.04 12.36
C HIS A 151 -21.43 -0.75 11.34
N CYS A 152 -21.91 -1.82 10.70
CA CYS A 152 -21.15 -2.53 9.67
C CYS A 152 -20.72 -1.61 8.52
N LEU A 153 -21.63 -0.78 8.00
CA LEU A 153 -21.33 0.14 6.91
C LEU A 153 -20.25 1.17 7.30
N VAL A 154 -20.34 1.71 8.51
CA VAL A 154 -19.33 2.62 9.06
C VAL A 154 -17.98 1.91 9.22
N GLN A 155 -17.96 0.69 9.77
CA GLN A 155 -16.70 -0.07 9.92
C GLN A 155 -16.07 -0.43 8.58
N ILE A 156 -16.86 -0.80 7.57
CA ILE A 156 -16.35 -1.04 6.21
C ILE A 156 -15.68 0.22 5.66
N SER A 157 -16.27 1.40 5.88
CA SER A 157 -15.67 2.67 5.45
C SER A 157 -14.37 3.03 6.19
N TYR A 158 -14.19 2.52 7.42
CA TYR A 158 -13.03 2.81 8.26
C TYR A 158 -11.91 1.78 8.13
N VAL A 159 -12.22 0.52 7.80
CA VAL A 159 -11.28 -0.61 7.84
C VAL A 159 -10.00 -0.34 7.06
N GLY A 160 -10.09 0.20 5.83
CA GLY A 160 -8.92 0.52 5.03
C GLY A 160 -8.06 1.59 5.71
N THR A 161 -8.69 2.72 6.02
CA THR A 161 -8.02 3.85 6.66
C THR A 161 -7.39 3.49 8.03
N TYR A 162 -8.05 2.68 8.84
CA TYR A 162 -7.49 2.20 10.11
C TYR A 162 -6.36 1.21 9.91
N THR A 163 -6.51 0.26 8.98
CA THR A 163 -5.46 -0.75 8.71
C THR A 163 -4.16 -0.08 8.28
N LEU A 164 -4.23 0.95 7.43
CA LEU A 164 -3.03 1.66 7.01
C LEU A 164 -2.54 2.68 8.04
N MET A 165 -3.40 3.21 8.91
CA MET A 165 -2.93 3.91 10.12
C MET A 165 -2.11 2.95 11.00
N MET A 166 -2.58 1.73 11.18
CA MET A 166 -1.86 0.71 11.94
C MET A 166 -0.59 0.26 11.24
N HIS A 167 -0.57 0.18 9.91
CA HIS A 167 0.64 -0.07 9.13
C HIS A 167 1.71 1.00 9.44
N GLN A 168 1.35 2.28 9.43
CA GLN A 168 2.26 3.34 9.86
C GLN A 168 2.67 3.17 11.33
N HIS A 169 1.72 2.94 12.23
CA HIS A 169 1.99 2.78 13.66
C HIS A 169 3.01 1.67 13.96
N ILE A 170 2.88 0.51 13.34
CA ILE A 170 3.75 -0.65 13.60
C ILE A 170 5.16 -0.49 13.01
N HIS A 171 5.28 0.21 11.88
CA HIS A 171 6.57 0.50 11.24
C HIS A 171 7.32 1.61 11.95
N VAL A 172 6.69 2.77 12.14
CA VAL A 172 7.34 3.95 12.76
C VAL A 172 7.21 4.01 14.27
N ARG A 173 6.64 2.98 14.91
CA ARG A 173 6.50 2.82 16.37
C ARG A 173 5.63 3.90 17.01
N GLY A 174 4.45 4.12 16.46
CA GLY A 174 3.49 5.09 16.96
C GLY A 174 3.25 6.28 16.01
N ILE A 175 2.04 6.83 16.07
CA ILE A 175 1.58 7.94 15.23
C ILE A 175 1.42 9.25 16.01
N LEU A 176 1.39 9.18 17.34
CA LEU A 176 1.31 10.36 18.20
C LEU A 176 2.67 10.76 18.77
N SER A 177 2.76 12.02 19.20
CA SER A 177 3.93 12.56 19.88
C SER A 177 4.16 11.86 21.22
N LYS A 178 5.41 11.90 21.71
CA LYS A 178 5.83 11.21 22.95
C LYS A 178 4.99 11.58 24.19
N LYS A 179 4.38 12.77 24.20
CA LYS A 179 3.48 13.22 25.29
C LYS A 179 2.23 12.33 25.43
N PHE A 180 1.80 11.71 24.33
CA PHE A 180 0.62 10.86 24.26
C PHE A 180 0.96 9.37 24.14
N VAL A 181 2.20 8.97 24.47
CA VAL A 181 2.69 7.58 24.28
C VAL A 181 1.80 6.52 24.93
N ILE A 182 1.20 6.83 26.08
CA ILE A 182 0.29 5.91 26.78
C ILE A 182 -0.94 5.65 25.91
N PHE A 183 -1.59 6.70 25.41
CA PHE A 183 -2.75 6.57 24.53
C PHE A 183 -2.36 5.92 23.19
N ASP A 184 -1.26 6.35 22.59
CA ASP A 184 -0.71 5.82 21.34
C ASP A 184 -0.40 4.30 21.43
N THR A 185 0.00 3.83 22.60
CA THR A 185 0.25 2.41 22.86
C THR A 185 -1.05 1.63 23.10
N LEU A 186 -2.06 2.26 23.71
CA LEU A 186 -3.26 1.57 24.19
C LEU A 186 -4.42 1.57 23.20
N PHE A 187 -4.54 2.57 22.32
CA PHE A 187 -5.67 2.62 21.39
C PHE A 187 -5.81 1.38 20.50
N PRO A 188 -4.73 0.73 20.01
CA PRO A 188 -4.87 -0.46 19.17
C PRO A 188 -5.56 -1.60 19.90
N TYR A 189 -5.37 -1.75 21.22
CA TYR A 189 -6.02 -2.81 21.98
C TYR A 189 -7.55 -2.66 22.06
N VAL A 190 -8.07 -1.45 21.82
CA VAL A 190 -9.51 -1.18 21.71
C VAL A 190 -9.97 -1.24 20.25
N LEU A 191 -9.22 -0.60 19.34
CA LEU A 191 -9.65 -0.40 17.96
C LEU A 191 -9.32 -1.57 17.02
N ASP A 192 -8.23 -2.31 17.25
CA ASP A 192 -7.85 -3.47 16.41
C ASP A 192 -9.00 -4.46 16.28
N PRO A 193 -9.61 -4.97 17.38
CA PRO A 193 -10.74 -5.90 17.29
C PRO A 193 -11.93 -5.35 16.50
N LEU A 194 -12.25 -4.05 16.68
CA LEU A 194 -13.39 -3.40 16.02
C LEU A 194 -13.20 -3.31 14.50
N MET A 195 -11.95 -3.34 14.05
CA MET A 195 -11.54 -3.25 12.66
C MET A 195 -11.15 -4.62 12.08
N GLY A 196 -11.27 -5.69 12.87
CA GLY A 196 -11.00 -7.07 12.45
C GLY A 196 -9.57 -7.55 12.67
N HIS A 197 -8.70 -6.72 13.24
CA HIS A 197 -7.35 -7.15 13.60
C HIS A 197 -7.39 -7.94 14.92
N SER A 198 -6.68 -9.07 14.97
CA SER A 198 -6.28 -9.66 16.25
C SER A 198 -5.10 -8.87 16.82
N TRP A 199 -5.02 -8.76 18.15
CA TRP A 199 -4.01 -7.94 18.81
C TRP A 199 -2.59 -8.30 18.37
N ASN A 200 -1.80 -7.31 17.96
CA ASN A 200 -0.40 -7.45 17.53
C ASN A 200 -0.10 -8.45 16.41
N SER A 201 -1.06 -9.24 15.93
CA SER A 201 -0.83 -10.25 14.88
C SER A 201 -0.40 -9.60 13.58
N TYR A 202 -0.95 -8.42 13.25
CA TYR A 202 -0.50 -7.66 12.09
C TYR A 202 0.97 -7.23 12.21
N PHE A 203 1.44 -6.80 13.38
CA PHE A 203 2.86 -6.50 13.59
C PHE A 203 3.76 -7.73 13.42
N TYR A 204 3.39 -8.86 14.02
CA TYR A 204 4.21 -10.08 13.91
C TYR A 204 4.22 -10.64 12.50
N HIS A 205 3.09 -10.62 11.81
CA HIS A 205 3.00 -11.09 10.42
C HIS A 205 3.69 -10.12 9.46
N HIS A 206 3.33 -8.84 9.47
CA HIS A 206 3.82 -7.86 8.51
C HIS A 206 5.30 -7.53 8.74
N VAL A 207 5.63 -7.03 9.94
CA VAL A 207 6.95 -6.45 10.22
C VAL A 207 7.99 -7.51 10.56
N LYS A 208 7.60 -8.56 11.29
CA LYS A 208 8.56 -9.59 11.78
C LYS A 208 8.67 -10.82 10.90
N HIS A 209 7.81 -10.94 9.89
CA HIS A 209 7.76 -12.08 9.00
C HIS A 209 7.78 -11.62 7.52
N HIS A 210 6.74 -10.99 7.00
CA HIS A 210 6.61 -10.63 5.58
C HIS A 210 7.74 -9.70 5.10
N HIS A 211 8.03 -8.61 5.83
CA HIS A 211 9.16 -7.72 5.51
C HIS A 211 10.54 -8.37 5.64
N VAL A 212 10.65 -9.45 6.41
CA VAL A 212 11.91 -10.21 6.54
C VAL A 212 12.11 -11.14 5.34
N GLU A 213 11.02 -11.70 4.82
CA GLU A 213 11.06 -12.68 3.74
C GLU A 213 10.84 -12.08 2.35
N GLY A 214 10.29 -10.86 2.25
CA GLY A 214 10.20 -10.09 1.00
C GLY A 214 9.38 -10.75 -0.11
N ASN A 215 8.25 -11.38 0.23
CA ASN A 215 7.48 -12.25 -0.69
C ASN A 215 8.27 -13.47 -1.23
N GLY A 216 9.46 -13.75 -0.69
CA GLY A 216 10.29 -14.90 -1.02
C GLY A 216 9.69 -16.23 -0.53
N PRO A 217 10.39 -17.35 -0.76
CA PRO A 217 9.82 -18.69 -0.59
C PRO A 217 9.45 -19.07 0.84
N ASN A 218 10.01 -18.41 1.85
CA ASN A 218 9.65 -18.68 3.25
C ASN A 218 8.55 -17.75 3.76
N ASP A 219 8.11 -16.78 2.96
CA ASP A 219 6.98 -15.93 3.31
C ASP A 219 5.68 -16.75 3.30
N LEU A 220 5.01 -16.84 4.46
CA LEU A 220 3.69 -17.44 4.64
C LEU A 220 2.58 -16.80 3.79
N SER A 221 2.82 -15.58 3.31
CA SER A 221 1.97 -14.85 2.38
C SER A 221 2.57 -14.75 0.96
N SER A 222 3.59 -15.55 0.65
CA SER A 222 4.23 -15.56 -0.67
C SER A 222 3.27 -15.95 -1.78
N THR A 223 3.38 -15.25 -2.91
CA THR A 223 2.62 -15.52 -4.13
C THR A 223 3.41 -16.32 -5.17
N ILE A 224 4.73 -16.49 -5.02
CA ILE A 224 5.62 -16.99 -6.10
C ILE A 224 5.34 -18.45 -6.50
N ARG A 225 4.84 -19.27 -5.56
CA ARG A 225 4.46 -20.67 -5.83
C ARG A 225 3.10 -20.82 -6.52
N TYR A 226 2.45 -19.70 -6.84
CA TYR A 226 1.12 -19.70 -7.44
C TYR A 226 1.14 -19.11 -8.84
N GLN A 227 0.30 -19.70 -9.69
CA GLN A 227 -0.13 -19.07 -10.92
C GLN A 227 -1.08 -17.93 -10.56
N ARG A 228 -0.62 -16.68 -10.72
CA ARG A 228 -1.26 -15.51 -10.10
C ARG A 228 -2.48 -14.97 -10.84
N ASP A 229 -2.82 -15.57 -11.97
CA ASP A 229 -4.05 -15.35 -12.73
C ASP A 229 -4.99 -16.60 -12.74
N ASN A 230 -4.79 -17.52 -11.79
CA ASN A 230 -5.62 -18.72 -11.62
C ASN A 230 -6.48 -18.63 -10.34
N ILE A 231 -7.80 -18.71 -10.51
CA ILE A 231 -8.77 -18.60 -9.40
C ILE A 231 -8.62 -19.68 -8.35
N TRP A 232 -8.25 -20.90 -8.72
CA TRP A 232 -8.08 -22.00 -7.76
C TRP A 232 -6.82 -21.83 -6.92
N HIS A 233 -5.75 -21.31 -7.53
CA HIS A 233 -4.52 -20.96 -6.82
C HIS A 233 -4.77 -19.82 -5.85
N PHE A 234 -5.51 -18.79 -6.28
CA PHE A 234 -5.95 -17.70 -5.41
C PHE A 234 -6.80 -18.19 -4.23
N LEU A 235 -7.80 -19.04 -4.47
CA LEU A 235 -8.63 -19.60 -3.39
C LEU A 235 -7.83 -20.48 -2.43
N HIS A 236 -6.88 -21.27 -2.92
CA HIS A 236 -5.97 -22.04 -2.08
C HIS A 236 -5.10 -21.13 -1.21
N TYR A 237 -4.52 -20.09 -1.80
CA TYR A 237 -3.72 -19.08 -1.10
C TYR A 237 -4.51 -18.38 0.02
N VAL A 238 -5.69 -17.85 -0.31
CA VAL A 238 -6.57 -17.20 0.66
C VAL A 238 -6.97 -18.19 1.74
N GLY A 239 -7.46 -19.38 1.37
CA GLY A 239 -7.92 -20.40 2.32
C GLY A 239 -6.83 -20.84 3.29
N ARG A 240 -5.60 -21.06 2.81
CA ARG A 240 -4.46 -21.41 3.65
C ARG A 240 -4.23 -20.36 4.73
N PHE A 241 -4.08 -19.10 4.32
CA PHE A 241 -3.83 -18.03 5.28
C PHE A 241 -4.99 -17.87 6.25
N TYR A 242 -6.22 -17.82 5.73
CA TYR A 242 -7.43 -17.57 6.48
C TYR A 242 -7.63 -18.51 7.67
N PHE A 243 -7.37 -19.80 7.46
CA PHE A 243 -7.62 -20.86 8.45
C PHE A 243 -6.38 -21.25 9.26
N PHE A 244 -5.17 -21.14 8.71
CA PHE A 244 -3.98 -21.72 9.33
C PHE A 244 -2.96 -20.70 9.83
N ILE A 245 -3.10 -19.40 9.55
CA ILE A 245 -2.06 -18.43 9.92
C ILE A 245 -1.78 -18.36 11.43
N TRP A 246 -2.79 -18.60 12.27
CA TRP A 246 -2.65 -18.64 13.73
C TRP A 246 -1.68 -19.72 14.21
N PHE A 247 -1.49 -20.77 13.40
CA PHE A 247 -0.55 -21.86 13.66
C PHE A 247 0.75 -21.72 12.84
N ASP A 248 0.63 -21.35 11.56
CA ASP A 248 1.77 -21.25 10.64
C ASP A 248 2.77 -20.19 11.09
N LEU A 249 2.30 -19.02 11.57
CA LEU A 249 3.18 -17.91 11.97
C LEU A 249 4.02 -18.24 13.22
N PRO A 250 3.46 -18.72 14.35
CA PRO A 250 4.28 -19.20 15.46
C PRO A 250 5.22 -20.34 15.05
N SER A 251 4.76 -21.27 14.22
CA SER A 251 5.57 -22.40 13.76
C SER A 251 6.73 -21.96 12.87
N TYR A 252 6.54 -20.94 12.03
CA TYR A 252 7.62 -20.28 11.29
C TYR A 252 8.68 -19.74 12.27
N PHE A 253 8.27 -18.96 13.27
CA PHE A 253 9.21 -18.40 14.23
C PHE A 253 9.96 -19.46 15.04
N ILE A 254 9.34 -20.60 15.37
CA ILE A 254 10.02 -21.75 16.01
C ILE A 254 11.08 -22.31 15.07
N ARG A 255 10.72 -22.59 13.81
CA ARG A 255 11.63 -23.15 12.79
C ARG A 255 12.83 -22.25 12.52
N THR A 256 12.65 -20.93 12.59
CA THR A 256 13.74 -19.95 12.42
C THR A 256 14.48 -19.59 13.72
N GLY A 257 14.28 -20.33 14.82
CA GLY A 257 14.98 -20.11 16.09
C GLY A 257 14.52 -18.88 16.90
N LYS A 258 13.42 -18.22 16.51
CA LYS A 258 12.88 -16.99 17.12
C LYS A 258 11.78 -17.30 18.14
N LEU A 259 12.06 -18.16 19.13
CA LEU A 259 11.06 -18.67 20.09
C LEU A 259 10.29 -17.56 20.84
N GLY A 260 10.97 -16.46 21.19
CA GLY A 260 10.31 -15.32 21.85
C GLY A 260 9.25 -14.63 20.97
N LEU A 261 9.42 -14.61 19.65
CA LEU A 261 8.40 -14.12 18.73
C LEU A 261 7.26 -15.13 18.56
N ALA A 262 7.60 -16.43 18.49
CA ALA A 262 6.60 -17.50 18.40
C ALA A 262 5.61 -17.47 19.57
N LEU A 263 6.13 -17.39 20.80
CA LEU A 263 5.31 -17.35 22.01
C LEU A 263 4.42 -16.11 22.05
N LYS A 264 4.92 -14.95 21.63
CA LYS A 264 4.13 -13.71 21.59
C LYS A 264 3.04 -13.75 20.52
N ALA A 265 3.38 -14.18 19.30
CA ALA A 265 2.41 -14.32 18.21
C ALA A 265 1.28 -15.28 18.61
N ALA A 266 1.63 -16.46 19.17
CA ALA A 266 0.65 -17.42 19.65
C ALA A 266 -0.18 -16.87 20.82
N PHE A 267 0.45 -16.21 21.80
CA PHE A 267 -0.25 -15.65 22.95
C PHE A 267 -1.33 -14.66 22.52
N TRP A 268 -1.00 -13.70 21.66
CA TRP A 268 -1.96 -12.67 21.28
C TRP A 268 -3.11 -13.22 20.44
N GLU A 269 -2.80 -14.07 19.48
CA GLU A 269 -3.80 -14.68 18.60
C GLU A 269 -4.78 -15.58 19.39
N LEU A 270 -4.25 -16.44 20.27
CA LEU A 270 -5.08 -17.32 21.09
C LEU A 270 -5.85 -16.56 22.17
N SER A 271 -5.28 -15.51 22.75
CA SER A 271 -5.98 -14.65 23.71
C SER A 271 -7.14 -13.92 23.06
N TYR A 272 -6.98 -13.50 21.80
CA TYR A 272 -8.05 -12.89 21.04
C TYR A 272 -9.18 -13.91 20.76
N TYR A 273 -8.85 -15.13 20.31
CA TYR A 273 -9.85 -16.19 20.12
C TYR A 273 -10.59 -16.54 21.41
N ALA A 274 -9.88 -16.64 22.54
CA ALA A 274 -10.51 -16.86 23.84
C ALA A 274 -11.49 -15.72 24.18
N THR A 275 -11.10 -14.47 23.92
CA THR A 275 -11.96 -13.29 24.11
C THR A 275 -13.22 -13.36 23.23
N LEU A 276 -13.08 -13.71 21.95
CA LEU A 276 -14.22 -13.89 21.04
C LEU A 276 -15.18 -14.97 21.53
N VAL A 277 -14.66 -16.10 22.01
CA VAL A 277 -15.49 -17.18 22.56
C VAL A 277 -16.24 -16.73 23.82
N LEU A 278 -15.61 -15.97 24.70
CA LEU A 278 -16.25 -15.42 25.90
C LEU A 278 -17.34 -14.41 25.55
N LEU A 279 -17.04 -13.47 24.65
CA LEU A 279 -18.00 -12.46 24.20
C LEU A 279 -19.18 -13.10 23.44
N TYR A 280 -18.91 -14.11 22.61
CA TYR A 280 -19.96 -14.83 21.88
C TYR A 280 -20.91 -15.56 22.83
N ARG A 281 -20.39 -16.14 23.92
CA ARG A 281 -21.24 -16.74 24.97
C ARG A 281 -22.08 -15.71 25.72
N PHE A 282 -21.61 -14.47 25.83
CA PHE A 282 -22.33 -13.37 26.47
C PHE A 282 -23.42 -12.78 25.56
N ASN A 283 -23.06 -12.41 24.33
CA ASN A 283 -23.98 -11.87 23.33
C ASN A 283 -23.54 -12.31 21.91
N PRO A 284 -24.13 -13.37 21.35
CA PRO A 284 -23.74 -13.90 20.04
C PRO A 284 -23.93 -12.89 18.91
N SER A 285 -25.07 -12.19 18.87
CA SER A 285 -25.41 -11.28 17.78
C SER A 285 -24.51 -10.05 17.75
N ALA A 286 -24.27 -9.43 18.91
CA ALA A 286 -23.36 -8.30 19.01
C ALA A 286 -21.92 -8.72 18.69
N THR A 287 -21.45 -9.85 19.23
CA THR A 287 -20.09 -10.36 18.96
C THR A 287 -19.87 -10.68 17.49
N PHE A 288 -20.89 -11.25 16.83
CA PHE A 288 -20.80 -11.53 15.41
C PHE A 288 -20.61 -10.26 14.60
N VAL A 289 -21.45 -9.25 14.81
CA VAL A 289 -21.42 -7.99 14.07
C VAL A 289 -20.18 -7.16 14.37
N VAL A 290 -19.79 -7.07 15.64
CA VAL A 290 -18.75 -6.13 16.10
C VAL A 290 -17.34 -6.69 15.94
N PHE A 291 -17.15 -8.00 16.03
CA PHE A 291 -15.81 -8.60 16.08
C PHE A 291 -15.58 -9.73 15.07
N LEU A 292 -16.49 -10.71 14.98
CA LEU A 292 -16.27 -11.85 14.07
C LEU A 292 -16.37 -11.43 12.61
N MET A 293 -17.41 -10.69 12.22
CA MET A 293 -17.59 -10.27 10.84
C MET A 293 -16.43 -9.35 10.38
N PRO A 294 -16.00 -8.31 11.13
CA PRO A 294 -14.79 -7.56 10.78
C PRO A 294 -13.54 -8.43 10.67
N LEU A 295 -13.30 -9.36 11.59
CA LEU A 295 -12.16 -10.30 11.52
C LEU A 295 -12.17 -11.11 10.22
N LEU A 296 -13.33 -11.68 9.91
CA LEU A 296 -13.52 -12.53 8.74
C LEU A 296 -13.35 -11.73 7.43
N LEU A 297 -13.87 -10.50 7.38
CA LEU A 297 -13.78 -9.64 6.19
C LEU A 297 -12.36 -9.09 6.01
N LEU A 298 -11.74 -8.60 7.09
CA LEU A 298 -10.40 -8.03 7.01
C LEU A 298 -9.37 -9.09 6.59
N ARG A 299 -9.42 -10.31 7.14
CA ARG A 299 -8.51 -11.39 6.72
C ARG A 299 -8.61 -11.67 5.23
N ALA A 300 -9.83 -11.76 4.69
CA ALA A 300 -10.02 -11.93 3.25
C ALA A 300 -9.45 -10.72 2.48
N GLY A 301 -9.77 -9.50 2.91
CA GLY A 301 -9.31 -8.26 2.30
C GLY A 301 -7.78 -8.12 2.25
N LEU A 302 -7.07 -8.44 3.35
CA LEU A 302 -5.61 -8.42 3.40
C LEU A 302 -4.99 -9.39 2.39
N MET A 303 -5.56 -10.59 2.23
CA MET A 303 -5.03 -11.57 1.26
C MET A 303 -5.34 -11.18 -0.18
N VAL A 304 -6.52 -10.60 -0.44
CA VAL A 304 -6.86 -10.05 -1.77
C VAL A 304 -5.90 -8.91 -2.13
N GLY A 305 -5.60 -8.03 -1.18
CA GLY A 305 -4.67 -6.91 -1.34
C GLY A 305 -3.24 -7.38 -1.57
N ASN A 306 -2.72 -8.26 -0.70
CA ASN A 306 -1.37 -8.81 -0.82
C ASN A 306 -1.17 -9.55 -2.15
N TRP A 307 -2.18 -10.29 -2.62
CA TRP A 307 -2.13 -10.93 -3.94
C TRP A 307 -1.94 -9.89 -5.05
N GLY A 308 -2.69 -8.79 -5.04
CA GLY A 308 -2.55 -7.72 -6.02
C GLY A 308 -1.21 -7.00 -5.92
N GLN A 309 -0.71 -6.77 -4.71
CA GLN A 309 0.58 -6.15 -4.42
C GLN A 309 1.78 -6.94 -4.97
N HIS A 310 1.66 -8.28 -4.96
CA HIS A 310 2.72 -9.22 -5.34
C HIS A 310 2.30 -10.16 -6.48
N ALA A 311 1.40 -9.72 -7.36
CA ALA A 311 0.95 -10.55 -8.48
C ALA A 311 2.00 -10.64 -9.58
N PHE A 312 2.64 -9.51 -9.90
CA PHE A 312 3.62 -9.41 -10.97
C PHE A 312 5.02 -9.50 -10.39
N VAL A 313 5.57 -10.71 -10.33
CA VAL A 313 6.94 -10.96 -9.88
C VAL A 313 7.76 -11.35 -11.09
N ASP A 314 8.79 -10.57 -11.38
CA ASP A 314 9.71 -10.83 -12.47
C ASP A 314 10.42 -12.17 -12.28
N HIS A 315 10.52 -12.97 -13.35
CA HIS A 315 11.21 -14.25 -13.26
C HIS A 315 12.72 -14.08 -13.19
N GLU A 316 13.31 -13.02 -13.73
CA GLU A 316 14.77 -12.89 -13.78
C GLU A 316 15.40 -12.56 -12.43
N GLU A 317 14.85 -11.55 -11.74
CA GLU A 317 15.33 -11.09 -10.42
C GLU A 317 14.14 -10.99 -9.44
N PRO A 318 13.56 -12.13 -9.02
CA PRO A 318 12.35 -12.17 -8.18
C PRO A 318 12.58 -11.75 -6.72
N ASP A 319 13.83 -11.60 -6.30
CA ASP A 319 14.28 -11.16 -4.97
C ASP A 319 14.46 -9.63 -4.87
N SER A 320 14.43 -8.92 -6.00
CA SER A 320 14.50 -7.47 -6.02
C SER A 320 13.14 -6.85 -5.69
N ASP A 321 13.08 -6.00 -4.66
CA ASP A 321 11.87 -5.26 -4.29
C ASP A 321 11.30 -4.44 -5.45
N TYR A 322 12.14 -3.97 -6.38
CA TYR A 322 11.68 -3.27 -7.59
C TYR A 322 10.89 -4.14 -8.56
N ARG A 323 11.16 -5.45 -8.55
CA ARG A 323 10.67 -6.44 -9.52
C ARG A 323 9.69 -7.46 -8.91
N SER A 324 9.57 -7.47 -7.57
CA SER A 324 8.65 -8.34 -6.82
C SER A 324 7.44 -7.59 -6.24
N SER A 325 7.38 -6.28 -6.43
CA SER A 325 6.31 -5.40 -5.97
C SER A 325 5.97 -4.35 -7.04
N ILE A 326 4.83 -3.66 -6.88
CA ILE A 326 4.36 -2.67 -7.86
C ILE A 326 3.98 -1.35 -7.20
N THR A 327 4.05 -0.27 -7.97
CA THR A 327 3.61 1.07 -7.56
C THR A 327 2.32 1.48 -8.27
N LEU A 328 1.37 2.00 -7.52
CA LEU A 328 0.10 2.52 -8.01
C LEU A 328 0.04 4.03 -7.74
N ILE A 329 -0.26 4.81 -8.76
CA ILE A 329 -0.44 6.26 -8.73
C ILE A 329 -1.89 6.54 -9.13
N ASP A 330 -2.52 7.59 -8.62
CA ASP A 330 -3.91 7.90 -8.96
C ASP A 330 -4.87 6.76 -8.60
N VAL A 331 -4.88 6.41 -7.31
CA VAL A 331 -5.72 5.34 -6.78
C VAL A 331 -6.37 5.75 -5.46
N ALA A 332 -7.55 5.17 -5.20
CA ALA A 332 -8.31 5.43 -3.98
C ALA A 332 -7.48 5.08 -2.72
N SER A 333 -6.66 4.05 -2.77
CA SER A 333 -5.73 3.68 -1.69
C SER A 333 -4.71 4.79 -1.37
N ASN A 334 -4.20 5.55 -2.33
CA ASN A 334 -3.29 6.66 -2.02
C ASN A 334 -3.98 7.76 -1.23
N ARG A 335 -5.22 8.06 -1.60
CA ARG A 335 -6.05 9.09 -0.96
C ARG A 335 -6.55 8.68 0.42
N HIS A 336 -7.07 7.46 0.55
CA HIS A 336 -7.77 7.02 1.76
C HIS A 336 -6.90 6.18 2.68
N CYS A 337 -5.84 5.59 2.16
CA CYS A 337 -5.01 4.62 2.87
C CYS A 337 -3.54 5.07 2.92
N PHE A 338 -3.29 6.39 3.00
CA PHE A 338 -1.97 6.97 3.27
C PHE A 338 -0.89 6.50 2.27
N ASN A 339 -1.08 6.77 0.97
CA ASN A 339 -0.11 6.43 -0.09
C ASN A 339 0.30 4.94 -0.16
N ASP A 340 -0.60 4.03 0.24
CA ASP A 340 -0.38 2.58 0.19
C ASP A 340 -0.04 2.04 -1.21
N GLY A 341 -0.48 2.73 -2.27
CA GLY A 341 -0.12 2.42 -3.65
C GLY A 341 1.39 2.47 -3.93
N TYR A 342 2.18 3.17 -3.12
CA TYR A 342 3.64 3.17 -3.25
C TYR A 342 4.31 1.96 -2.56
N HIS A 343 3.79 0.76 -2.80
CA HIS A 343 4.25 -0.47 -2.14
C HIS A 343 5.71 -0.83 -2.43
N THR A 344 6.20 -0.60 -3.66
CA THR A 344 7.64 -0.73 -3.96
C THR A 344 8.49 0.19 -3.09
N SER A 345 8.08 1.46 -2.95
CA SER A 345 8.75 2.40 -2.07
C SER A 345 8.75 1.87 -0.63
N HIS A 346 7.61 1.35 -0.17
CA HIS A 346 7.45 0.78 1.17
C HIS A 346 8.40 -0.40 1.43
N HIS A 347 8.53 -1.36 0.53
CA HIS A 347 9.48 -2.48 0.66
C HIS A 347 10.94 -2.00 0.74
N LEU A 348 11.32 -1.06 -0.12
CA LEU A 348 12.68 -0.49 -0.14
C LEU A 348 13.06 0.24 1.16
N ASN A 349 12.09 0.83 1.87
CA ASN A 349 12.31 1.42 3.19
C ASN A 349 11.01 1.41 4.00
N PRO A 350 10.81 0.38 4.85
CA PRO A 350 9.56 0.22 5.61
C PRO A 350 9.35 1.31 6.67
N LEU A 351 10.40 2.06 7.03
CA LEU A 351 10.33 3.16 7.99
C LEU A 351 10.03 4.52 7.33
N ARG A 352 9.88 4.56 6.00
CA ARG A 352 9.59 5.80 5.29
C ARG A 352 8.19 6.28 5.68
N HIS A 353 8.08 7.56 6.01
CA HIS A 353 6.80 8.20 6.26
C HIS A 353 5.97 8.21 4.97
N TRP A 354 4.67 7.94 5.08
CA TRP A 354 3.80 7.77 3.92
C TRP A 354 3.79 8.94 2.93
N ARG A 355 3.97 10.18 3.39
CA ARG A 355 4.03 11.37 2.52
C ARG A 355 5.35 11.54 1.77
N GLU A 356 6.38 10.79 2.16
CA GLU A 356 7.69 10.81 1.50
C GLU A 356 7.79 9.80 0.36
N HIS A 357 6.82 8.89 0.19
CA HIS A 357 6.85 7.92 -0.91
C HIS A 357 6.87 8.58 -2.30
N PRO A 358 6.02 9.57 -2.61
CA PRO A 358 6.05 10.26 -3.91
C PRO A 358 7.40 10.95 -4.19
N VAL A 359 7.97 11.60 -3.16
CA VAL A 359 9.30 12.25 -3.25
C VAL A 359 10.39 11.22 -3.53
N SER A 360 10.37 10.10 -2.80
CA SER A 360 11.33 9.02 -2.97
C SER A 360 11.20 8.32 -4.32
N PHE A 361 9.99 8.17 -4.84
CA PHE A 361 9.73 7.61 -6.16
C PHE A 361 10.39 8.48 -7.24
N LEU A 362 10.15 9.79 -7.24
CA LEU A 362 10.74 10.70 -8.24
C LEU A 362 12.28 10.76 -8.13
N ARG A 363 12.83 10.84 -6.91
CA ARG A 363 14.29 10.78 -6.70
C ARG A 363 14.91 9.49 -7.22
N GLY A 364 14.18 8.39 -7.14
CA GLY A 364 14.61 7.07 -7.59
C GLY A 364 14.14 6.70 -9.00
N LYS A 365 13.53 7.63 -9.77
CA LYS A 365 12.83 7.30 -11.02
C LYS A 365 13.73 6.59 -12.03
N GLU A 366 14.98 7.03 -12.16
CA GLU A 366 15.99 6.35 -13.00
C GLU A 366 16.25 4.91 -12.56
N LYS A 367 16.31 4.65 -11.24
CA LYS A 367 16.52 3.31 -10.70
C LYS A 367 15.28 2.43 -10.87
N TYR A 368 14.07 3.00 -10.76
CA TYR A 368 12.82 2.28 -11.09
C TYR A 368 12.84 1.84 -12.56
N ALA A 369 13.20 2.75 -13.47
CA ALA A 369 13.32 2.46 -14.89
C ALA A 369 14.40 1.39 -15.18
N SER A 370 15.61 1.53 -14.61
CA SER A 370 16.71 0.59 -14.83
C SER A 370 16.51 -0.78 -14.17
N GLN A 371 15.47 -0.95 -13.36
CA GLN A 371 15.10 -2.23 -12.75
C GLN A 371 13.80 -2.77 -13.35
N HIS A 372 13.28 -2.12 -14.39
CA HIS A 372 12.01 -2.45 -15.04
C HIS A 372 10.84 -2.56 -14.05
N ALA A 373 10.84 -1.71 -13.02
CA ALA A 373 9.77 -1.69 -12.02
C ALA A 373 8.42 -1.40 -12.68
N LEU A 374 7.35 -2.01 -12.15
CA LEU A 374 6.01 -1.83 -12.70
C LEU A 374 5.27 -0.71 -11.95
N VAL A 375 4.79 0.25 -12.73
CA VAL A 375 3.98 1.37 -12.25
C VAL A 375 2.63 1.32 -12.95
N PHE A 376 1.56 1.55 -12.20
CA PHE A 376 0.20 1.59 -12.72
C PHE A 376 -0.51 2.88 -12.30
N HIS A 377 -1.56 3.22 -13.04
CA HIS A 377 -2.48 4.28 -12.69
C HIS A 377 -3.94 3.83 -12.79
N ASN A 378 -4.83 4.46 -12.02
CA ASN A 378 -6.27 4.24 -12.09
C ASN A 378 -6.71 2.76 -11.92
N ILE A 379 -5.94 1.99 -11.14
CA ILE A 379 -6.28 0.61 -10.78
C ILE A 379 -5.69 0.26 -9.41
N ASP A 380 -6.55 -0.10 -8.46
CA ASP A 380 -6.15 -0.45 -7.09
C ASP A 380 -5.81 -1.96 -6.97
N TYR A 381 -5.12 -2.37 -5.90
CA TYR A 381 -4.67 -3.77 -5.71
C TYR A 381 -5.80 -4.78 -5.76
N ILE A 382 -6.95 -4.47 -5.15
CA ILE A 382 -8.15 -5.32 -5.21
C ILE A 382 -8.64 -5.48 -6.66
N MET A 383 -8.63 -4.39 -7.43
CA MET A 383 -9.02 -4.42 -8.84
C MET A 383 -8.01 -5.19 -9.69
N ILE A 384 -6.70 -5.07 -9.43
CA ILE A 384 -5.67 -5.91 -10.06
C ILE A 384 -5.99 -7.38 -9.84
N THR A 385 -6.22 -7.79 -8.59
CA THR A 385 -6.59 -9.18 -8.26
C THR A 385 -7.83 -9.63 -9.04
N VAL A 386 -8.89 -8.82 -9.10
CA VAL A 386 -10.10 -9.15 -9.87
C VAL A 386 -9.80 -9.29 -11.38
N ARG A 387 -9.04 -8.36 -11.97
CA ARG A 387 -8.69 -8.38 -13.40
C ARG A 387 -7.84 -9.59 -13.77
N LEU A 388 -6.93 -10.01 -12.88
CA LEU A 388 -6.14 -11.23 -13.05
C LEU A 388 -7.02 -12.47 -13.04
N MET A 389 -8.01 -12.55 -12.14
CA MET A 389 -8.96 -13.68 -12.13
C MET A 389 -9.82 -13.73 -13.39
N MET A 390 -10.04 -12.57 -14.03
CA MET A 390 -10.72 -12.45 -15.32
C MET A 390 -9.79 -12.65 -16.53
N LYS A 391 -8.47 -12.76 -16.31
CA LYS A 391 -7.42 -12.72 -17.35
C LYS A 391 -7.54 -11.50 -18.27
N ASP A 392 -7.99 -10.38 -17.72
CA ASP A 392 -8.19 -9.11 -18.45
C ASP A 392 -6.87 -8.32 -18.51
N TYR A 393 -5.88 -8.88 -19.19
CA TYR A 393 -4.56 -8.27 -19.38
C TYR A 393 -4.61 -6.97 -20.16
N ARG A 394 -5.61 -6.82 -21.03
CA ARG A 394 -5.81 -5.59 -21.80
C ARG A 394 -6.04 -4.41 -20.86
N THR A 395 -6.95 -4.53 -19.90
CA THR A 395 -7.19 -3.46 -18.92
C THR A 395 -5.97 -3.20 -18.04
N LEU A 396 -5.29 -4.27 -17.60
CA LEU A 396 -4.07 -4.15 -16.78
C LEU A 396 -2.95 -3.39 -17.53
N ALA A 397 -2.74 -3.71 -18.81
CA ALA A 397 -1.74 -3.07 -19.66
C ALA A 397 -2.11 -1.62 -20.02
N GLU A 398 -3.41 -1.30 -20.20
CA GLU A 398 -3.89 0.07 -20.38
C GLU A 398 -3.66 0.95 -19.14
N CYS A 399 -3.70 0.34 -17.94
CA CYS A 399 -3.39 1.01 -16.68
C CYS A 399 -1.89 1.07 -16.37
N MET A 400 -1.02 0.36 -17.09
CA MET A 400 0.42 0.40 -16.85
C MET A 400 0.98 1.75 -17.32
N VAL A 401 1.71 2.44 -16.44
CA VAL A 401 2.49 3.64 -16.76
C VAL A 401 3.89 3.20 -17.19
N PRO A 402 4.22 3.23 -18.49
CA PRO A 402 5.55 2.82 -18.91
C PRO A 402 6.60 3.85 -18.47
N ILE A 403 7.74 3.35 -17.98
CA ILE A 403 8.89 4.17 -17.58
C ILE A 403 10.18 3.69 -18.24
N GLY A 404 11.07 4.62 -18.59
CA GLY A 404 12.32 4.28 -19.27
C GLY A 404 12.11 3.59 -20.62
N ASP A 405 12.77 2.45 -20.83
CA ASP A 405 12.68 1.67 -22.06
C ASP A 405 11.28 1.09 -22.32
N GLN A 406 10.48 0.89 -21.27
CA GLN A 406 9.09 0.45 -21.37
C GLN A 406 8.20 1.43 -22.16
N ILE A 407 8.61 2.70 -22.33
CA ILE A 407 7.85 3.72 -23.09
C ILE A 407 7.68 3.31 -24.55
N SER A 408 8.67 2.59 -25.09
CA SER A 408 8.62 2.04 -26.45
C SER A 408 7.71 0.81 -26.60
N MET A 409 7.27 0.19 -25.49
CA MET A 409 6.42 -1.01 -25.52
C MET A 409 5.03 -0.70 -26.07
N THR A 410 4.58 -1.54 -26.99
CA THR A 410 3.20 -1.55 -27.44
C THR A 410 2.28 -2.11 -26.36
N LEU A 411 0.97 -1.94 -26.52
CA LEU A 411 0.00 -2.53 -25.60
C LEU A 411 0.14 -4.06 -25.51
N GLU A 412 0.41 -4.72 -26.65
CA GLU A 412 0.62 -6.17 -26.70
C GLU A 412 1.90 -6.59 -25.97
N ASP A 413 2.99 -5.82 -26.09
CA ASP A 413 4.23 -6.09 -25.37
C ASP A 413 4.02 -5.98 -23.85
N ARG A 414 3.25 -4.97 -23.40
CA ARG A 414 2.89 -4.83 -21.98
C ARG A 414 1.99 -5.96 -21.50
N MET A 415 1.01 -6.39 -22.31
CA MET A 415 0.18 -7.55 -21.97
C MET A 415 1.03 -8.81 -21.80
N ALA A 416 1.95 -9.07 -22.73
CA ALA A 416 2.85 -10.21 -22.67
C ALA A 416 3.80 -10.16 -21.47
N LEU A 417 4.33 -8.97 -21.13
CA LEU A 417 5.14 -8.75 -19.93
C LEU A 417 4.35 -9.07 -18.64
N LEU A 418 3.12 -8.58 -18.53
CA LEU A 418 2.29 -8.83 -17.35
C LEU A 418 1.90 -10.32 -17.25
N GLU A 419 1.62 -10.98 -18.36
CA GLU A 419 1.31 -12.41 -18.41
C GLU A 419 2.52 -13.29 -18.03
N SER A 420 3.74 -12.89 -18.41
CA SER A 420 4.94 -13.62 -18.02
C SER A 420 5.22 -13.47 -16.51
N HIS A 421 4.93 -12.33 -15.91
CA HIS A 421 5.21 -12.04 -14.49
C HIS A 421 4.27 -12.73 -13.51
N VAL A 422 3.17 -13.35 -13.97
CA VAL A 422 2.23 -14.07 -13.08
C VAL A 422 2.46 -15.58 -13.03
N GLN A 423 3.38 -16.11 -13.84
CA GLN A 423 3.63 -17.55 -13.96
C GLN A 423 4.21 -18.13 -12.67
N GLN A 424 3.71 -19.27 -12.19
CA GLN A 424 4.29 -19.88 -10.98
C GLN A 424 5.77 -20.24 -11.17
N PHE A 425 6.57 -20.09 -10.12
CA PHE A 425 7.95 -20.57 -10.10
C PHE A 425 7.99 -22.07 -9.74
N THR A 426 8.88 -22.84 -10.36
CA THR A 426 9.17 -24.22 -9.93
C THR A 426 10.06 -24.22 -8.68
N GLU A 427 10.10 -25.34 -7.95
CA GLU A 427 11.00 -25.44 -6.78
C GLU A 427 12.48 -25.39 -7.18
N GLU A 428 12.84 -25.85 -8.39
CA GLU A 428 14.18 -25.69 -8.95
C GLU A 428 14.52 -24.21 -9.18
N GLU A 429 13.62 -23.44 -9.79
CA GLU A 429 13.82 -21.99 -10.00
C GLU A 429 13.93 -21.25 -8.67
N ILE A 430 13.08 -21.59 -7.70
CA ILE A 430 13.12 -21.01 -6.35
C ILE A 430 14.48 -21.31 -5.71
N TRP A 431 14.96 -22.55 -5.78
CA TRP A 431 16.26 -22.93 -5.23
C TRP A 431 17.41 -22.18 -5.91
N GLU A 432 17.38 -22.06 -7.24
CA GLU A 432 18.44 -21.37 -7.99
C GLU A 432 18.52 -19.87 -7.70
N LYS A 433 17.36 -19.22 -7.53
CA LYS A 433 17.24 -17.76 -7.38
C LYS A 433 17.34 -17.31 -5.92
N PHE A 434 16.76 -18.05 -4.98
CA PHE A 434 16.74 -17.69 -3.56
C PHE A 434 17.70 -18.51 -2.69
N GLY A 435 18.08 -19.73 -3.10
CA GLY A 435 18.83 -20.68 -2.25
C GLY A 435 20.33 -20.37 -2.07
N LYS A 436 20.91 -19.53 -2.94
CA LYS A 436 22.36 -19.22 -2.90
C LYS A 436 22.76 -18.31 -1.73
N GLU A 437 21.85 -17.51 -1.17
CA GLU A 437 22.16 -16.68 -0.01
C GLU A 437 22.14 -17.47 1.31
N THR A 438 21.33 -18.53 1.42
CA THR A 438 21.28 -19.35 2.64
C THR A 438 22.54 -20.17 2.93
N SER A 439 23.41 -20.37 1.94
CA SER A 439 24.63 -21.19 2.10
C SER A 439 25.88 -20.42 2.54
N THR A 440 25.83 -19.07 2.59
CA THR A 440 26.95 -18.24 3.06
C THR A 440 26.88 -17.86 4.54
N THR A 441 25.79 -18.22 5.25
CA THR A 441 25.62 -17.89 6.68
C THR A 441 25.78 -19.10 7.62
N SER A 442 26.28 -20.22 7.12
CA SER A 442 26.49 -21.46 7.89
C SER A 442 27.93 -21.96 7.85
N LEU A 443 28.88 -21.10 8.27
CA LEU A 443 30.21 -21.50 8.73
C LEU A 443 30.56 -20.83 10.05
#